data_AF-A0A0F9MAR7-F1
#
_entry.id   AF-A0A0F9MAR7-F1
#
_cell.length_a   1.000
_cell.length_b   1.000
_cell.length_c   1.000
_cell.angle_alpha   90.00
_cell.angle_beta   90.00
_cell.angle_gamma   90.00
#
_symmetry.space_group_name_H-M   'P 1'
#
loop_
_entity.id
_entity.type
_entity.pdbx_description
1 polymer ?
#
loop_
_entity_poly.entity_id
_entity_poly.type
_entity_poly.pdbx_seq_one_letter_code
_entity_poly.pdbx_strand_id
1 'polypeptide(L)'
;MGDSRNVSEQIPFVQLDLVAGLIMSWNGAIGAVPLGWALCDGEDGTPDLTDKFVIGVGDTYVVGEEGGQVLHDHAVTINLHNHANPFDAGPMSGAGATSHDRQWTNQNDFGDTSFDSDLPPYYAFAYIMFLG
;
A
#
# COMPACT_ATOMS: atom_id res chain seq x y z
N MET A 1 -69.99 -17.37 15.40
CA MET A 1 -68.91 -17.44 16.41
C MET A 1 -67.80 -18.25 15.76
N GLY A 2 -66.90 -17.71 14.95
CA GLY A 2 -66.10 -16.51 15.15
C GLY A 2 -64.77 -16.95 15.76
N ASP A 3 -63.82 -17.40 14.93
CA ASP A 3 -62.39 -17.24 15.22
C ASP A 3 -61.52 -17.41 13.97
N SER A 4 -61.67 -16.46 13.03
CA SER A 4 -60.63 -16.15 12.07
C SER A 4 -59.62 -15.23 12.75
N ARG A 5 -58.61 -15.80 13.43
CA ARG A 5 -57.43 -15.03 13.82
C ARG A 5 -56.58 -14.81 12.58
N ASN A 6 -56.85 -13.69 11.91
CA ASN A 6 -55.83 -12.98 11.17
C ASN A 6 -54.67 -12.68 12.12
N VAL A 7 -53.44 -12.84 11.65
CA VAL A 7 -52.34 -11.87 11.70
C VAL A 7 -51.12 -12.64 11.21
N SER A 8 -50.56 -12.14 10.11
CA SER A 8 -49.17 -12.28 9.72
C SER A 8 -48.27 -12.59 10.92
N GLU A 9 -47.64 -13.76 10.95
CA GLU A 9 -46.33 -13.87 11.57
C GLU A 9 -45.44 -12.89 10.82
N GLN A 10 -45.42 -11.63 11.27
CA GLN A 10 -44.35 -10.74 10.96
C GLN A 10 -43.12 -11.43 11.54
N ILE A 11 -42.30 -11.99 10.66
CA ILE A 11 -40.88 -12.18 10.94
C ILE A 11 -40.47 -10.89 11.65
N PRO A 12 -40.04 -10.93 12.93
CA PRO A 12 -39.59 -9.71 13.57
C PRO A 12 -38.51 -9.15 12.66
N PHE A 13 -38.77 -7.98 12.09
CA PHE A 13 -37.71 -7.18 11.48
C PHE A 13 -36.67 -7.08 12.58
N VAL A 14 -35.58 -7.83 12.45
CA VAL A 14 -34.42 -7.66 13.32
C VAL A 14 -33.91 -6.29 12.91
N GLN A 15 -34.42 -5.26 13.59
CA GLN A 15 -33.82 -3.95 13.53
C GLN A 15 -32.42 -4.18 14.07
N LEU A 16 -31.46 -4.21 13.16
CA LEU A 16 -30.07 -4.27 13.54
C LEU A 16 -29.81 -2.91 14.17
N ASP A 17 -29.71 -2.88 15.50
CA ASP A 17 -29.37 -1.68 16.26
C ASP A 17 -27.91 -1.34 15.93
N LEU A 18 -27.73 -0.64 14.81
CA LEU A 18 -26.45 -0.15 14.36
C LEU A 18 -26.10 1.11 15.15
N VAL A 19 -24.87 1.15 15.63
CA VAL A 19 -24.31 2.31 16.32
C VAL A 19 -23.64 3.21 15.28
N ALA A 20 -23.88 4.52 15.34
CA ALA A 20 -23.19 5.47 14.49
C ALA A 20 -21.66 5.33 14.66
N GLY A 21 -20.93 5.38 13.55
CA GLY A 21 -19.48 5.11 13.52
C GLY A 21 -19.12 3.66 13.18
N LEU A 22 -20.09 2.76 13.02
CA LEU A 22 -19.82 1.42 12.49
C LEU A 22 -19.35 1.52 11.03
N ILE A 23 -18.18 0.96 10.75
CA ILE A 23 -17.60 0.92 9.41
C ILE A 23 -17.71 -0.50 8.86
N MET A 24 -18.09 -0.62 7.58
CA MET A 24 -18.14 -1.90 6.87
C MET A 24 -17.59 -1.79 5.46
N SER A 25 -17.08 -2.92 4.94
CA SER A 25 -16.73 -3.06 3.53
C SER A 25 -17.99 -3.15 2.66
N TRP A 26 -18.03 -2.37 1.59
CA TRP A 26 -19.12 -2.25 0.64
C TRP A 26 -18.64 -2.63 -0.76
N ASN A 27 -19.32 -3.58 -1.39
CA ASN A 27 -19.01 -4.05 -2.75
C ASN A 27 -19.87 -3.38 -3.83
N GLY A 28 -20.92 -2.64 -3.44
CA GLY A 28 -21.82 -2.02 -4.40
C GLY A 28 -21.25 -0.74 -5.01
N ALA A 29 -22.02 -0.15 -5.93
CA ALA A 29 -21.68 1.14 -6.51
C ALA A 29 -21.66 2.25 -5.43
N ILE A 30 -20.72 3.20 -5.53
CA ILE A 30 -20.63 4.35 -4.61
C ILE A 30 -21.91 5.20 -4.66
N GLY A 31 -22.49 5.42 -5.85
CA GLY A 31 -23.77 6.13 -5.99
C GLY A 31 -25.00 5.36 -5.45
N ALA A 32 -24.81 4.14 -4.95
CA ALA A 32 -25.86 3.28 -4.39
C ALA A 32 -25.59 2.92 -2.91
N VAL A 33 -24.74 3.70 -2.22
CA VAL A 33 -24.57 3.59 -0.77
C VAL A 33 -25.94 3.72 -0.09
N PRO A 34 -26.32 2.78 0.80
CA PRO A 34 -27.63 2.79 1.42
C PRO A 34 -27.88 4.05 2.27
N LEU A 35 -29.15 4.45 2.38
CA LEU A 35 -29.55 5.52 3.28
C LEU A 35 -29.12 5.21 4.73
N GLY A 36 -28.65 6.22 5.44
CA GLY A 36 -28.09 6.10 6.79
C GLY A 36 -26.60 5.71 6.82
N TRP A 37 -25.99 5.52 5.65
CA TRP A 37 -24.54 5.29 5.51
C TRP A 37 -23.91 6.40 4.67
N ALA A 38 -22.63 6.66 4.90
CA ALA A 38 -21.80 7.55 4.09
C ALA A 38 -20.50 6.86 3.70
N LEU A 39 -19.87 7.31 2.61
CA LEU A 39 -18.55 6.85 2.20
C LEU A 39 -17.51 7.31 3.24
N CYS A 40 -16.50 6.49 3.52
CA CYS A 40 -15.37 6.89 4.34
C CYS A 40 -14.35 7.67 3.50
N ASP A 41 -14.67 8.92 3.17
CA ASP A 41 -13.88 9.82 2.32
C ASP A 41 -13.46 11.13 3.03
N GLY A 42 -13.72 11.23 4.34
CA GLY A 42 -13.42 12.41 5.13
C GLY A 42 -14.56 13.44 5.18
N GLU A 43 -15.62 13.23 4.41
CA GLU A 43 -16.84 14.05 4.49
C GLU A 43 -17.81 13.51 5.56
N ASP A 44 -18.79 14.33 5.95
CA ASP A 44 -19.84 13.98 6.92
C ASP A 44 -19.35 13.40 8.26
N GLY A 45 -18.12 13.76 8.66
CA GLY A 45 -17.49 13.29 9.90
C GLY A 45 -16.97 11.85 9.83
N THR A 46 -16.92 11.26 8.63
CA THR A 46 -16.29 9.97 8.37
C THR A 46 -14.76 10.09 8.37
N PRO A 47 -14.01 9.03 8.69
CA PRO A 47 -12.59 8.98 8.36
C PRO A 47 -12.40 8.85 6.84
N ASP A 48 -11.32 9.38 6.29
CA ASP A 48 -10.94 9.10 4.91
C ASP A 48 -10.16 7.78 4.87
N LEU A 49 -10.76 6.75 4.26
CA LEU A 49 -10.16 5.42 4.06
C LEU A 49 -9.90 5.12 2.56
N THR A 50 -9.96 6.14 1.70
CA THR A 50 -9.73 6.01 0.26
C THR A 50 -8.28 5.59 -0.01
N ASP A 51 -8.09 4.53 -0.80
CA ASP A 51 -6.77 3.97 -1.14
C ASP A 51 -5.90 3.60 0.08
N LYS A 52 -6.52 3.39 1.25
CA LYS A 52 -5.82 3.04 2.49
C LYS A 52 -6.05 1.58 2.87
N PHE A 53 -4.99 0.95 3.37
CA PHE A 53 -5.09 -0.34 4.02
C PHE A 53 -5.43 -0.14 5.51
N VAL A 54 -6.52 -0.75 5.97
CA VAL A 54 -7.00 -0.59 7.35
C VAL A 54 -6.22 -1.50 8.29
N ILE A 55 -5.65 -0.90 9.35
CA ILE A 55 -4.91 -1.60 10.40
C ILE A 55 -5.71 -1.53 11.71
N GLY A 56 -5.77 -2.64 12.44
CA GLY A 56 -6.37 -2.68 13.78
C GLY A 56 -5.51 -1.94 14.80
N VAL A 57 -6.17 -1.15 15.65
CA VAL A 57 -5.52 -0.44 16.77
C VAL A 57 -4.94 -1.43 17.79
N GLY A 58 -3.84 -1.03 18.44
CA GLY A 58 -3.15 -1.80 19.48
C GLY A 58 -2.09 -0.94 20.18
N ASP A 59 -1.01 -1.56 20.66
CA ASP A 59 0.08 -0.82 21.31
C ASP A 59 0.88 0.06 20.34
N THR A 60 0.94 -0.33 19.06
CA THR A 60 1.76 0.34 18.03
C THR A 60 1.03 1.48 17.33
N TYR A 61 -0.28 1.32 17.08
CA TYR A 61 -1.07 2.24 16.26
C TYR A 61 -2.27 2.73 17.05
N VAL A 62 -2.54 4.04 16.98
CA VAL A 62 -3.70 4.66 17.64
C VAL A 62 -4.85 4.90 16.65
N VAL A 63 -6.05 5.17 17.17
CA VAL A 63 -7.23 5.47 16.34
C VAL A 63 -6.97 6.70 15.46
N GLY A 64 -7.17 6.56 14.15
CA GLY A 64 -6.99 7.64 13.18
C GLY A 64 -5.53 7.92 12.80
N GLU A 65 -4.58 7.09 13.25
CA GLU A 65 -3.20 7.17 12.78
C GLU A 65 -3.11 6.73 11.31
N GLU A 66 -2.38 7.50 10.51
CA GLU A 66 -2.16 7.23 9.09
C GLU A 66 -0.66 7.12 8.80
N GLY A 67 -0.29 6.32 7.79
CA GLY A 67 1.09 6.13 7.39
C GLY A 67 1.21 5.19 6.18
N GLY A 68 2.45 4.83 5.85
CA GLY A 68 2.77 4.06 4.65
C GLY A 68 2.87 4.93 3.40
N GLN A 69 3.42 4.35 2.32
CA GLN A 69 3.48 4.97 1.00
C GLN A 69 3.25 3.90 -0.06
N VAL A 70 2.55 4.27 -1.14
CA VAL A 70 2.32 3.39 -2.30
C VAL A 70 3.63 3.09 -3.04
N LEU A 71 4.52 4.09 -3.09
CA LEU A 71 5.86 3.99 -3.66
C LEU A 71 6.86 4.26 -2.55
N HIS A 72 7.96 3.53 -2.56
CA HIS A 72 9.09 3.82 -1.68
C HIS A 72 10.39 3.79 -2.49
N ASP A 73 11.41 4.48 -1.99
CA ASP A 73 12.73 4.56 -2.60
C ASP A 73 13.78 3.98 -1.64
N HIS A 74 14.82 3.38 -2.19
CA HIS A 74 15.94 2.85 -1.46
C HIS A 74 17.17 3.73 -1.71
N ALA A 75 17.63 4.42 -0.68
CA ALA A 75 18.93 5.10 -0.73
C ALA A 75 20.06 4.05 -0.69
N VAL A 76 20.67 3.76 -1.85
CA VAL A 76 21.84 2.86 -1.93
C VAL A 76 23.12 3.65 -1.62
N THR A 77 23.83 3.25 -0.57
CA THR A 77 25.19 3.75 -0.31
C THR A 77 26.21 2.78 -0.89
N ILE A 78 26.90 3.17 -1.96
CA ILE A 78 28.03 2.43 -2.52
C ILE A 78 29.34 2.88 -1.88
N ASN A 79 30.08 1.92 -1.31
CA ASN A 79 31.44 2.16 -0.84
C ASN A 79 32.39 2.04 -2.06
N LEU A 80 32.68 3.17 -2.69
CA LEU A 80 33.61 3.27 -3.81
C LEU A 80 34.97 2.70 -3.38
N HIS A 81 35.40 1.65 -4.06
CA HIS A 81 36.75 1.12 -3.90
C HIS A 81 37.38 0.96 -5.28
N ASN A 82 38.69 1.23 -5.34
CA ASN A 82 39.47 1.10 -6.56
C ASN A 82 40.15 -0.27 -6.61
N HIS A 83 40.07 -0.95 -7.74
CA HIS A 83 40.89 -2.13 -7.99
C HIS A 83 42.24 -1.68 -8.56
N ALA A 84 43.30 -1.80 -7.76
CA ALA A 84 44.65 -1.66 -8.28
C ALA A 84 45.02 -2.93 -9.07
N ASN A 85 45.38 -2.77 -10.34
CA ASN A 85 45.98 -3.83 -11.12
C ASN A 85 47.40 -4.10 -10.61
N PRO A 86 47.75 -5.33 -10.20
CA PRO A 86 49.08 -5.63 -9.66
C PRO A 86 50.18 -5.70 -10.72
N PHE A 87 49.91 -5.29 -11.97
CA PHE A 87 50.80 -5.48 -13.12
C PHE A 87 51.70 -4.27 -13.44
N ASP A 88 51.61 -3.18 -12.69
CA ASP A 88 52.35 -1.94 -13.01
C ASP A 88 53.76 -1.83 -12.40
N ALA A 89 54.40 -2.96 -12.08
CA ALA A 89 55.77 -2.94 -11.54
C ALA A 89 56.63 -4.09 -12.07
N GLY A 90 57.02 -3.99 -13.34
CA GLY A 90 58.15 -4.75 -13.87
C GLY A 90 58.57 -4.23 -15.25
N PRO A 91 59.86 -3.91 -15.48
CA PRO A 91 60.31 -3.47 -16.79
C PRO A 91 60.14 -4.63 -17.79
N MET A 92 59.26 -4.48 -18.78
CA MET A 92 59.16 -5.40 -19.91
C MET A 92 60.41 -5.21 -20.80
N SER A 93 61.48 -5.97 -20.53
CA SER A 93 62.67 -6.01 -21.40
C SER A 93 62.45 -7.03 -22.51
N GLY A 94 61.89 -6.58 -23.63
CA GLY A 94 61.74 -7.40 -24.84
C GLY A 94 61.39 -6.55 -26.07
N ALA A 95 62.13 -6.73 -27.16
CA ALA A 95 61.85 -6.09 -28.44
C ALA A 95 60.46 -6.56 -28.95
N GLY A 96 59.47 -5.66 -28.92
CA GLY A 96 58.10 -5.94 -29.35
C GLY A 96 57.00 -5.60 -28.33
N ALA A 97 57.32 -5.05 -27.16
CA ALA A 97 56.30 -4.61 -26.21
C ALA A 97 55.55 -3.38 -26.72
N THR A 98 54.29 -3.54 -27.13
CA THR A 98 53.39 -2.41 -27.42
C THR A 98 52.62 -2.03 -26.16
N SER A 99 52.66 -0.76 -25.77
CA SER A 99 51.87 -0.23 -24.66
C SER A 99 50.40 -0.25 -25.06
N HIS A 100 49.62 -1.13 -24.46
CA HIS A 100 48.17 -1.08 -24.55
C HIS A 100 47.67 -0.14 -23.45
N ASP A 101 47.33 1.10 -23.82
CA ASP A 101 46.54 1.96 -22.94
C ASP A 101 45.12 1.38 -22.87
N ARG A 102 44.90 0.47 -21.93
CA ARG A 102 43.56 -0.01 -21.61
C ARG A 102 42.95 1.02 -20.68
N GLN A 103 42.52 2.14 -21.25
CA GLN A 103 41.71 3.13 -20.58
C GLN A 103 40.34 2.50 -20.28
N TRP A 104 40.25 1.82 -19.15
CA TRP A 104 38.96 1.43 -18.58
C TRP A 104 38.31 2.72 -18.10
N THR A 105 37.28 3.16 -18.81
CA THR A 105 36.41 4.19 -18.31
C THR A 105 35.79 3.65 -17.02
N ASN A 106 35.77 4.46 -15.96
CA ASN A 106 34.96 4.16 -14.79
C ASN A 106 33.51 4.21 -15.26
N GLN A 107 32.98 3.09 -15.74
CA GLN A 107 31.54 2.92 -15.83
C GLN A 107 31.07 2.85 -14.39
N ASN A 108 30.42 3.93 -13.94
CA ASN A 108 29.62 3.87 -12.74
C ASN A 108 28.50 2.87 -13.06
N ASP A 109 28.62 1.65 -12.53
CA ASP A 109 27.51 0.73 -12.48
C ASP A 109 26.53 1.30 -11.45
N PHE A 110 25.55 2.06 -11.94
CA PHE A 110 24.43 2.48 -11.11
C PHE A 110 23.49 1.28 -10.98
N GLY A 111 23.42 0.71 -9.78
CA GLY A 111 22.30 -0.15 -9.42
C GLY A 111 21.05 0.72 -9.27
N ASP A 112 20.05 0.45 -10.09
CA ASP A 112 18.72 1.04 -9.92
C ASP A 112 17.93 0.15 -8.95
N THR A 113 17.27 0.77 -7.98
CA THR A 113 16.22 0.12 -7.19
C THR A 113 14.90 0.57 -7.82
N SER A 114 14.38 -0.24 -8.73
CA SER A 114 13.14 0.07 -9.44
C SER A 114 12.02 0.46 -8.47
N PHE A 115 11.19 1.43 -8.86
CA PHE A 115 10.00 1.89 -8.11
C PHE A 115 8.85 0.88 -8.15
N ASP A 116 9.15 -0.40 -8.01
CA ASP A 116 8.14 -1.44 -8.15
C ASP A 116 7.15 -1.36 -6.99
N SER A 117 5.88 -1.46 -7.34
CA SER A 117 4.78 -1.48 -6.38
C SER A 117 4.77 -2.83 -5.67
N ASP A 118 4.98 -2.81 -4.35
CA ASP A 118 4.93 -4.01 -3.49
C ASP A 118 3.51 -4.48 -3.17
N LEU A 119 2.50 -3.95 -3.86
CA LEU A 119 1.10 -4.32 -3.65
C LEU A 119 0.86 -5.78 -4.08
N PRO A 120 0.49 -6.69 -3.15
CA PRO A 120 0.02 -8.01 -3.54
C PRO A 120 -1.24 -7.90 -4.42
N PRO A 121 -1.61 -8.95 -5.17
CA PRO A 121 -2.89 -8.98 -5.87
C PRO A 121 -4.04 -8.66 -4.92
N TYR A 122 -4.82 -7.62 -5.23
CA TYR A 122 -5.88 -7.10 -4.34
C TYR A 122 -7.24 -7.08 -5.03
N TYR A 123 -8.28 -7.07 -4.21
CA TYR A 123 -9.65 -6.79 -4.62
C TYR A 123 -10.19 -5.68 -3.71
N ALA A 124 -10.59 -4.56 -4.29
CA ALA A 124 -10.98 -3.37 -3.54
C ALA A 124 -12.47 -3.39 -3.16
N PHE A 125 -12.77 -3.02 -1.91
CA PHE A 125 -14.10 -2.64 -1.44
C PHE A 125 -14.07 -1.15 -1.09
N ALA A 126 -15.21 -0.48 -1.21
CA ALA A 126 -15.39 0.81 -0.54
C ALA A 126 -15.56 0.58 0.96
N TYR A 127 -15.18 1.56 1.78
CA TYR A 127 -15.57 1.58 3.20
C TYR A 127 -16.71 2.57 3.39
N ILE A 128 -17.76 2.15 4.08
CA ILE A 128 -18.91 3.01 4.42
C ILE A 128 -19.12 3.03 5.93
N MET A 129 -19.51 4.17 6.47
CA MET A 129 -19.78 4.39 7.89
C MET A 129 -21.27 4.66 8.12
N PHE A 130 -21.86 3.97 9.09
CA PHE A 130 -23.24 4.22 9.50
C PHE A 130 -23.33 5.54 10.28
N LEU A 131 -24.26 6.41 9.89
CA LEU A 131 -24.49 7.73 10.49
C LEU A 131 -25.75 7.77 11.38
N GLY A 132 -26.76 6.93 11.10
CA GLY A 132 -28.06 6.95 11.77
C GLY A 132 -29.25 7.12 10.83
#